data_AF-A0A164LNK5-F1
#
_entry.id   AF-A0A164LNK5-F1
#
_cell.length_a   1.000
_cell.length_b   1.000
_cell.length_c   1.000
_cell.angle_alpha   90.00
_cell.angle_beta   90.00
_cell.angle_gamma   90.00
#
_symmetry.space_group_name_H-M   'P 1'
#
loop_
_entity.id
_entity.type
_entity.pdbx_description
1 polymer ?
#
loop_
_entity_poly.entity_id
_entity_poly.type
_entity_poly.pdbx_seq_one_letter_code
_entity_poly.pdbx_strand_id
1 'polypeptide(L)'
;MGQLISMKFVFSVMFFVFLGTCILTGQTGVNGVLIGPRRCGIICTREYRPVCGTDGRTYPNLCVLRAKNLCYGTRIRKAYKGKCKFYPSY
;
A
#
# COMPACT_ATOMS: atom_id res chain seq x y z
N MET A 1 13.78 13.49 -50.83
CA MET A 1 12.73 13.26 -49.80
C MET A 1 13.30 13.66 -48.45
N GLY A 2 12.75 14.69 -47.79
CA GLY A 2 13.17 15.10 -46.44
C GLY A 2 13.36 16.62 -46.30
N GLN A 3 12.28 17.35 -46.03
CA GLN A 3 12.34 18.79 -45.71
C GLN A 3 13.01 19.01 -44.35
N LEU A 4 13.95 19.97 -44.29
CA LEU A 4 14.41 20.58 -43.05
C LEU A 4 13.22 21.27 -42.37
N ILE A 5 12.55 20.55 -41.48
CA ILE A 5 11.48 21.07 -40.63
C ILE A 5 12.12 22.11 -39.71
N SER A 6 11.73 23.37 -39.91
CA SER A 6 12.22 24.57 -39.20
C SER A 6 12.48 24.32 -37.71
N MET A 7 13.68 24.63 -37.21
CA MET A 7 14.04 24.53 -35.78
C MET A 7 13.04 25.25 -34.85
N LYS A 8 12.35 26.30 -35.36
CA LYS A 8 11.28 26.99 -34.62
C LYS A 8 10.04 26.12 -34.43
N PHE A 9 9.74 25.25 -35.41
CA PHE A 9 8.64 24.29 -35.33
C PHE A 9 8.96 23.18 -34.33
N VAL A 10 10.19 22.67 -34.32
CA VAL A 10 10.65 21.68 -33.33
C VAL A 10 10.62 22.26 -31.91
N PHE A 11 11.06 23.51 -31.72
CA PHE A 11 11.03 24.17 -30.42
C PHE A 11 9.60 24.42 -29.92
N SER A 12 8.69 24.81 -30.82
CA SER A 12 7.27 24.99 -30.52
C SER A 12 6.60 23.66 -30.14
N VAL A 13 6.85 22.60 -30.91
CA VAL A 13 6.32 21.26 -30.62
C VAL A 13 6.85 20.74 -29.28
N MET A 14 8.13 20.96 -28.95
CA MET A 14 8.67 20.59 -27.63
C MET A 14 8.03 21.39 -26.50
N PHE A 15 7.78 22.69 -26.68
CA PHE A 15 7.11 23.51 -25.67
C PHE A 15 5.68 23.04 -25.38
N PHE A 16 4.92 22.68 -26.43
CA PHE A 16 3.58 22.10 -26.28
C PHE A 16 3.60 20.68 -25.73
N VAL A 17 4.64 19.88 -26.01
CA VAL A 17 4.84 18.57 -25.41
C VAL A 17 5.16 18.70 -23.91
N PHE A 18 6.03 19.61 -23.49
CA PHE A 18 6.38 19.80 -22.07
C PHE A 18 5.21 20.35 -21.23
N LEU A 19 4.40 21.25 -21.78
CA LEU A 19 3.20 21.74 -21.10
C LEU A 19 2.04 20.73 -21.15
N GLY A 20 1.95 19.92 -22.22
CA GLY A 20 0.87 18.94 -22.42
C GLY A 20 1.08 17.62 -21.69
N THR A 21 2.31 17.11 -21.61
CA THR A 21 2.58 15.82 -20.93
C THR A 21 2.49 15.95 -19.41
N CYS A 22 2.75 17.12 -18.82
CA CYS A 22 2.49 17.35 -17.38
C CYS A 22 1.00 17.19 -17.00
N ILE A 23 0.08 17.43 -17.93
CA ILE A 23 -1.36 17.29 -17.70
C ILE A 23 -1.83 15.85 -17.98
N LEU A 24 -1.23 15.16 -18.97
CA LEU A 24 -1.60 13.79 -19.32
C LEU A 24 -0.93 12.72 -18.46
N THR A 25 0.33 12.91 -18.03
CA THR A 25 0.92 12.13 -16.94
C THR A 25 0.56 12.79 -15.62
N GLY A 26 -0.74 12.79 -15.30
CA GLY A 26 -1.25 13.23 -14.01
C GLY A 26 -0.64 12.40 -12.88
N GLN A 27 0.53 12.81 -12.40
CA GLN A 27 0.98 12.49 -11.05
C GLN A 27 0.45 13.57 -10.12
N THR A 28 -0.88 13.62 -9.99
CA THR A 28 -1.47 14.08 -8.74
C THR A 28 -0.94 13.14 -7.65
N GLY A 29 -0.37 13.70 -6.58
CA GLY A 29 0.32 12.94 -5.55
C GLY A 29 -0.45 11.69 -5.13
N VAL A 30 0.24 10.55 -5.05
CA VAL A 30 -0.36 9.27 -4.69
C VAL A 30 -0.79 9.24 -3.22
N ASN A 31 -1.91 9.89 -2.90
CA ASN A 31 -2.82 9.47 -1.83
C ASN A 31 -3.79 8.41 -2.38
N GLY A 32 -3.25 7.37 -3.04
CA GLY A 32 -4.08 6.36 -3.70
C GLY A 32 -3.35 5.37 -4.60
N VAL A 33 -2.38 4.60 -4.06
CA VAL A 33 -1.91 3.39 -4.74
C VAL A 33 -2.90 2.26 -4.47
N LEU A 34 -3.80 1.99 -5.41
CA LEU A 34 -4.52 0.70 -5.50
C LEU A 34 -4.36 0.11 -6.91
N ILE A 35 -3.12 -0.18 -7.29
CA ILE A 35 -2.81 -1.00 -8.47
C ILE A 35 -2.12 -2.28 -7.95
N GLY A 36 -2.91 -3.34 -7.73
CA GLY A 36 -2.44 -4.70 -7.38
C GLY A 36 -3.10 -5.31 -6.13
N PRO A 37 -3.11 -6.66 -5.99
CA PRO A 37 -3.89 -7.34 -4.97
C PRO A 37 -3.35 -7.01 -3.57
N ARG A 38 -4.15 -6.25 -2.81
CA ARG A 38 -3.99 -5.95 -1.38
C ARG A 38 -2.58 -5.53 -0.94
N ARG A 39 -2.10 -4.39 -1.45
CA ARG A 39 -0.99 -3.67 -0.81
C ARG A 39 -1.48 -3.09 0.51
N CYS A 40 -1.12 -3.75 1.61
CA CYS A 40 -1.46 -3.29 2.93
C CYS A 40 -0.44 -2.27 3.42
N GLY A 41 -0.77 -0.98 3.26
CA GLY A 41 0.08 0.14 3.68
C GLY A 41 0.03 0.46 5.17
N ILE A 42 -0.19 -0.52 6.05
CA ILE A 42 -0.20 -0.27 7.50
C ILE A 42 1.22 -0.39 8.04
N ILE A 43 1.72 0.72 8.58
CA ILE A 43 2.98 0.77 9.32
C ILE A 43 2.66 0.48 10.80
N CYS A 44 3.27 -0.56 11.35
CA CYS A 44 3.22 -0.88 12.76
C CYS A 44 4.58 -0.68 13.41
N THR A 45 4.60 -0.28 14.68
CA THR A 45 5.83 -0.31 15.48
C THR A 45 6.33 -1.76 15.60
N ARG A 46 7.65 -1.91 15.76
CA ARG A 46 8.29 -3.20 16.02
C ARG A 46 8.22 -3.62 17.50
N GLU A 47 7.40 -2.94 18.29
CA GLU A 47 7.24 -3.25 19.70
C GLU A 47 6.56 -4.62 19.88
N TYR A 48 7.14 -5.45 20.74
CA TYR A 48 6.63 -6.77 21.05
C TYR A 48 5.67 -6.72 22.24
N ARG A 49 4.36 -6.69 21.96
CA ARG A 49 3.26 -6.73 22.94
C ARG A 49 2.22 -7.77 22.50
N PRO A 50 2.51 -9.06 22.66
CA PRO A 50 1.75 -10.12 22.00
C PRO A 50 0.28 -10.14 22.43
N VAL A 51 -0.59 -10.48 21.48
CA VAL A 51 -2.03 -10.67 21.72
C VAL A 51 -2.51 -11.96 21.07
N CYS A 52 -3.44 -12.64 21.72
CA CYS A 52 -4.12 -13.80 21.14
C CYS A 52 -5.35 -13.33 20.37
N GLY A 53 -5.47 -13.75 19.12
CA GLY A 53 -6.65 -13.52 18.29
C GLY A 53 -7.74 -14.56 18.56
N THR A 54 -8.98 -14.23 18.21
CA THR A 54 -10.11 -15.18 18.23
C THR A 54 -9.97 -16.32 17.22
N ASP A 55 -9.02 -16.20 16.30
CA ASP A 55 -8.59 -17.25 15.37
C ASP A 55 -7.56 -18.22 15.99
N GLY A 56 -7.28 -18.09 17.29
CA GLY A 56 -6.30 -18.92 18.01
C GLY A 56 -4.85 -18.61 17.64
N ARG A 57 -4.58 -17.53 16.90
CA ARG A 57 -3.22 -17.15 16.49
C ARG A 57 -2.67 -16.02 17.34
N THR A 58 -1.37 -16.09 17.61
CA THR A 58 -0.65 -15.02 18.31
C THR A 58 -0.21 -13.96 17.31
N TYR A 59 -0.51 -12.70 17.61
CA TYR A 59 -0.04 -11.53 16.86
C TYR A 59 1.02 -10.79 17.68
N PRO A 60 2.15 -10.33 17.07
CA PRO A 60 3.23 -9.65 17.77
C PRO A 60 2.80 -8.41 18.55
N ASN A 61 1.80 -7.69 18.03
CA ASN A 61 1.10 -6.62 18.71
C ASN A 61 -0.29 -6.40 18.10
N LEU A 62 -1.09 -5.54 18.74
CA LEU A 62 -2.45 -5.24 18.31
C LEU A 62 -2.50 -4.55 16.93
N CYS A 63 -1.48 -3.77 16.57
CA CYS A 63 -1.40 -3.15 15.25
C CYS A 63 -1.30 -4.21 14.15
N VAL A 64 -0.43 -5.21 14.32
CA VAL A 64 -0.28 -6.32 13.34
C VAL A 64 -1.57 -7.13 13.19
N LEU A 65 -2.32 -7.35 14.28
CA LEU A 65 -3.64 -7.99 14.21
C LEU A 65 -4.63 -7.16 13.38
N ARG A 66 -4.70 -5.85 13.61
CA ARG A 66 -5.56 -4.95 12.82
C ARG A 66 -5.12 -4.86 11.37
N ALA A 67 -3.81 -4.85 11.14
CA ALA A 67 -3.25 -4.92 9.80
C ALA A 67 -3.75 -6.18 9.11
N LYS A 68 -3.66 -7.36 9.73
CA LYS A 68 -4.22 -8.60 9.18
C LYS A 68 -5.67 -8.43 8.73
N ASN A 69 -6.52 -7.82 9.55
CA ASN A 69 -7.92 -7.56 9.20
C ASN A 69 -8.07 -6.66 7.97
N LEU A 70 -7.34 -5.55 7.91
CA LEU A 70 -7.42 -4.63 6.78
C LEU A 70 -6.81 -5.24 5.50
N CYS A 71 -5.62 -5.84 5.62
CA CYS A 71 -4.88 -6.43 4.51
C CYS A 71 -5.59 -7.66 3.94
N TYR A 72 -6.32 -8.42 4.76
CA TYR A 72 -6.89 -9.70 4.34
C TYR A 72 -8.43 -9.74 4.38
N GLY A 73 -9.09 -8.65 4.75
CA GLY A 73 -10.54 -8.61 4.91
C GLY A 73 -11.05 -9.53 6.02
N THR A 74 -10.19 -9.89 6.99
CA THR A 74 -10.58 -10.74 8.12
C THR A 74 -11.22 -9.92 9.24
N ARG A 75 -11.95 -10.58 10.14
CA ARG A 75 -12.56 -9.93 11.33
C ARG A 75 -12.11 -10.61 12.62
N ILE A 76 -10.80 -10.68 12.81
CA ILE A 76 -10.19 -11.31 13.98
C ILE A 76 -10.25 -10.31 15.12
N ARG A 77 -10.87 -10.70 16.24
CA ARG A 77 -10.90 -9.89 17.45
C ARG A 77 -9.75 -10.31 18.36
N LYS A 78 -9.34 -9.43 19.27
CA LYS A 78 -8.44 -9.81 20.36
C LYS A 78 -9.22 -10.69 21.34
N ALA A 79 -8.80 -11.93 21.53
CA ALA A 79 -9.32 -12.81 22.58
C ALA A 79 -8.79 -12.37 23.95
N TYR A 80 -7.47 -12.33 24.13
CA TYR A 80 -6.84 -11.89 25.37
C TYR A 80 -5.43 -11.33 25.14
N LYS A 81 -4.86 -10.67 26.16
CA LYS A 81 -3.48 -10.16 26.15
C LYS A 81 -2.50 -11.33 26.33
N GLY A 82 -1.34 -11.26 25.68
CA GLY A 82 -0.33 -12.33 25.70
C GLY A 82 -0.41 -13.26 24.50
N LYS A 83 0.50 -14.24 24.44
CA LYS A 83 0.49 -15.29 23.41
C LYS A 83 -0.71 -16.22 23.60
N CYS A 84 -1.21 -16.81 22.53
CA CYS A 84 -2.18 -17.89 22.64
C CYS A 84 -1.57 -19.09 23.38
N LYS A 85 -2.35 -19.71 24.26
CA LYS A 85 -1.98 -20.94 24.94
C LYS A 85 -2.29 -22.12 24.00
N PHE A 86 -1.28 -22.92 23.67
CA PHE A 86 -1.52 -24.22 23.07
C PHE A 86 -1.93 -25.16 24.20
N TYR A 87 -3.19 -25.61 24.17
CA TYR A 87 -3.63 -26.69 25.03
C TYR A 87 -3.54 -27.97 24.20
N PRO A 88 -2.60 -28.88 24.50
CA PRO A 88 -2.70 -30.23 23.96
C PRO A 88 -3.97 -30.84 24.54
N SER A 89 -4.97 -31.05 23.68
CA SER A 89 -6.18 -31.78 24.01
C SER A 89 -5.77 -33.22 24.31
N TYR A 90 -5.63 -33.57 25.60
CA TYR A 90 -5.51 -34.93 26.10
C TYR A 90 -6.88 -35.39 26.61
#